data_AF-A0A0W1RBA1-F1
#
_entry.id   AF-A0A0W1RBA1-F1
#
_cell.length_a   1.000
_cell.length_b   1.000
_cell.length_c   1.000
_cell.angle_alpha   90.00
_cell.angle_beta   90.00
_cell.angle_gamma   90.00
#
_symmetry.space_group_name_H-M   'P 1'
#
loop_
_entity.id
_entity.type
_entity.pdbx_description
1 polymer ?
#
loop_
_entity_poly.entity_id
_entity_poly.type
_entity_poly.pdbx_seq_one_letter_code
_entity_poly.pdbx_strand_id
1 'polypeptide(L)'
;MTTAQIRHTDAASLGTLHYLGIALAAVTGVIHLALGVPNVPSTLGILFVLAGLGYLGGVVLLIRGVARGPLYLAGIAITVVQILAYVALNAGDLFSTVALVDKVAQLALVGVLVVLYRRET
;
A
#
# COMPACT_ATOMS: atom_id res chain seq x y z
N MET A 1 21.83 -37.66 20.76
CA MET A 1 20.46 -37.10 20.73
C MET A 1 20.51 -35.79 19.97
N THR A 2 20.04 -35.81 18.73
CA THR A 2 20.09 -34.67 17.81
C THR A 2 19.03 -33.67 18.22
N THR A 3 19.44 -32.46 18.58
CA THR A 3 18.55 -31.30 18.72
C THR A 3 17.92 -31.09 17.35
N ALA A 4 16.77 -31.72 17.12
CA ALA A 4 15.84 -31.33 16.07
C ALA A 4 15.42 -29.92 16.43
N GLN A 5 16.24 -28.96 15.97
CA GLN A 5 16.01 -27.55 16.03
C GLN A 5 14.64 -27.37 15.41
N ILE A 6 13.63 -27.18 16.26
CA ILE A 6 12.31 -26.75 15.90
C ILE A 6 12.57 -25.46 15.12
N ARG A 7 12.67 -25.56 13.79
CA ARG A 7 12.36 -24.43 12.92
C ARG A 7 10.89 -24.19 13.18
N HIS A 8 10.60 -23.47 14.26
CA HIS A 8 9.53 -22.50 14.18
C HIS A 8 9.96 -21.64 13.00
N THR A 9 9.38 -21.93 11.84
CA THR A 9 9.03 -20.85 10.94
C THR A 9 8.12 -19.97 11.78
N ASP A 10 8.72 -19.06 12.54
CA ASP A 10 8.01 -17.96 13.15
C ASP A 10 7.39 -17.25 11.96
N ALA A 11 6.13 -17.60 11.67
CA ALA A 11 5.26 -16.77 10.87
C ALA A 11 5.14 -15.51 11.71
N ALA A 12 6.10 -14.58 11.57
CA ALA A 12 6.24 -13.44 12.44
C ALA A 12 4.87 -12.75 12.48
N SER A 13 4.25 -12.77 13.66
CA SER A 13 2.93 -12.20 13.88
C SER A 13 2.95 -10.74 13.45
N LEU A 14 1.84 -10.25 12.88
CA LEU A 14 1.73 -8.84 12.50
C LEU A 14 1.89 -7.97 13.76
N GLY A 15 2.90 -7.10 13.76
CA GLY A 15 3.11 -6.10 14.81
C GLY A 15 2.36 -4.80 14.54
N THR A 16 2.44 -3.84 15.46
CA THR A 16 1.75 -2.54 15.38
C THR A 16 1.98 -1.80 14.05
N LEU A 17 3.22 -1.78 13.54
CA LEU A 17 3.53 -1.14 12.25
C LEU A 17 2.86 -1.83 11.06
N HIS A 18 2.65 -3.14 11.12
CA HIS A 18 1.92 -3.85 10.08
C HIS A 18 0.45 -3.43 10.06
N TYR A 19 -0.19 -3.36 11.23
CA TYR A 19 -1.57 -2.91 11.33
C TYR A 19 -1.74 -1.46 10.91
N LEU A 20 -0.79 -0.59 11.23
CA LEU A 20 -0.77 0.78 10.74
C LEU A 20 -0.65 0.81 9.21
N GLY A 21 0.27 0.04 8.63
CA GLY A 21 0.43 -0.09 7.18
C GLY A 21 -0.84 -0.61 6.50
N ILE A 22 -1.51 -1.60 7.12
CA ILE A 22 -2.80 -2.13 6.65
C ILE A 22 -3.87 -1.04 6.65
N ALA A 23 -4.01 -0.29 7.75
CA ALA A 23 -5.00 0.77 7.85
C ALA A 23 -4.77 1.87 6.80
N LEU A 24 -3.52 2.32 6.64
CA LEU A 24 -3.15 3.32 5.65
C LEU A 24 -3.43 2.84 4.22
N ALA A 25 -2.99 1.62 3.87
CA ALA A 25 -3.22 1.04 2.56
C ALA A 25 -4.72 0.81 2.28
N ALA A 26 -5.49 0.39 3.28
CA ALA A 26 -6.94 0.21 3.15
C ALA A 26 -7.65 1.54 2.89
N VAL A 27 -7.33 2.60 3.64
CA VAL A 27 -7.89 3.95 3.43
C VAL A 27 -7.57 4.45 2.01
N THR A 28 -6.30 4.39 1.61
CA THR A 28 -5.87 4.77 0.26
C THR A 28 -6.61 3.95 -0.81
N GLY A 29 -6.72 2.63 -0.62
CA GLY A 29 -7.41 1.74 -1.54
C GLY A 29 -8.89 2.08 -1.71
N VAL A 30 -9.60 2.33 -0.61
CA VAL A 30 -11.02 2.73 -0.65
C VAL A 30 -11.20 4.08 -1.34
N ILE A 31 -10.37 5.09 -1.03
CA ILE A 31 -10.41 6.39 -1.70
C ILE A 31 -10.23 6.20 -3.21
N HIS A 32 -9.27 5.38 -3.63
CA HIS A 32 -9.01 5.15 -5.04
C HIS A 32 -10.16 4.44 -5.76
N LEU A 33 -10.81 3.46 -5.13
CA LEU A 33 -11.99 2.83 -5.70
C LEU A 33 -13.19 3.79 -5.77
N ALA A 34 -13.40 4.60 -4.72
CA ALA A 34 -14.47 5.58 -4.68
C ALA A 34 -14.33 6.65 -5.77
N LEU A 35 -13.10 7.07 -6.07
CA LEU A 35 -12.81 8.00 -7.17
C LEU A 35 -12.80 7.30 -8.53
N GLY A 36 -12.32 6.07 -8.62
CA GLY A 36 -12.10 5.37 -9.88
C GLY A 36 -13.37 4.80 -10.50
N VAL A 37 -14.17 4.05 -9.71
CA VAL A 37 -15.33 3.29 -10.22
C VAL A 37 -16.34 4.17 -10.96
N PRO A 38 -16.75 5.35 -10.44
CA PRO A 38 -17.68 6.22 -11.16
C PRO A 38 -17.12 6.82 -12.45
N ASN A 39 -15.79 6.82 -12.62
CA ASN A 39 -15.09 7.43 -13.74
C ASN A 39 -14.62 6.43 -14.80
N VAL A 40 -14.96 5.14 -14.67
CA VAL A 40 -14.73 4.13 -15.72
C VAL A 40 -15.67 4.42 -16.91
N PRO A 41 -15.21 4.35 -18.18
CA PRO A 41 -13.94 3.78 -18.65
C PRO A 41 -12.83 4.79 -18.94
N SER A 42 -12.86 5.99 -18.34
CA SER A 42 -11.76 6.95 -18.55
C SER A 42 -10.42 6.35 -18.12
N THR A 43 -9.33 6.75 -18.80
CA THR A 43 -7.97 6.29 -18.46
C THR A 43 -7.66 6.54 -16.99
N LEU A 44 -7.97 7.73 -16.48
CA LEU A 44 -7.74 8.08 -15.09
C LEU A 44 -8.58 7.21 -14.15
N GLY A 45 -9.87 7.02 -14.44
CA GLY A 45 -10.75 6.14 -13.66
C GLY A 45 -10.24 4.70 -13.58
N ILE A 46 -9.79 4.13 -14.70
CA ILE A 46 -9.18 2.79 -14.74
C ILE A 46 -7.91 2.74 -13.88
N LEU A 47 -7.02 3.73 -13.99
CA LEU A 47 -5.80 3.79 -13.18
C LEU A 47 -6.11 3.87 -11.68
N PHE A 48 -7.13 4.65 -11.28
CA PHE A 48 -7.61 4.69 -9.90
C PHE A 48 -8.17 3.34 -9.43
N VAL A 49 -8.96 2.65 -10.26
CA VAL A 49 -9.46 1.30 -9.91
C VAL A 49 -8.30 0.31 -9.72
N LEU A 50 -7.36 0.27 -10.66
CA LEU A 50 -6.19 -0.61 -10.57
C LEU A 50 -5.34 -0.29 -9.34
N ALA A 51 -5.15 0.99 -9.02
CA ALA A 51 -4.50 1.44 -7.81
C ALA A 51 -5.22 0.95 -6.54
N GLY A 52 -6.54 1.13 -6.48
CA GLY A 52 -7.35 0.67 -5.35
C GLY A 52 -7.23 -0.83 -5.11
N LEU A 53 -7.34 -1.62 -6.18
CA LEU A 53 -7.14 -3.07 -6.14
C LEU A 53 -5.71 -3.45 -5.74
N GLY A 54 -4.70 -2.70 -6.19
CA GLY A 54 -3.30 -2.91 -5.81
C GLY A 54 -3.07 -2.77 -4.30
N TYR A 55 -3.61 -1.72 -3.67
CA TYR A 55 -3.48 -1.53 -2.22
C TYR A 55 -4.20 -2.62 -1.43
N LEU A 56 -5.46 -2.91 -1.77
CA LEU A 56 -6.24 -3.94 -1.07
C LEU A 56 -5.65 -5.34 -1.29
N GLY A 57 -5.17 -5.62 -2.49
CA GLY A 57 -4.42 -6.84 -2.80
C GLY A 57 -3.15 -6.94 -1.97
N GLY A 58 -2.39 -5.85 -1.83
CA GLY A 58 -1.22 -5.77 -0.96
C GLY A 58 -1.53 -6.07 0.50
N VAL A 59 -2.65 -5.55 1.03
CA VAL A 59 -3.14 -5.89 2.37
C VAL A 59 -3.39 -7.38 2.52
N VAL A 60 -4.08 -8.00 1.55
CA VAL A 60 -4.35 -9.44 1.56
C VAL A 60 -3.05 -10.24 1.54
N LEU A 61 -2.09 -9.88 0.67
CA LEU A 61 -0.79 -10.55 0.58
C LEU A 61 0.00 -10.43 1.88
N LEU A 62 -0.04 -9.27 2.55
CA LEU A 62 0.65 -9.05 3.82
C LEU A 62 0.07 -9.93 4.92
N ILE A 63 -1.27 -9.98 5.04
CA ILE A 63 -1.97 -10.83 6.03
C ILE A 63 -1.64 -12.31 5.81
N ARG A 64 -1.52 -12.73 4.54
CA ARG A 64 -1.13 -14.09 4.17
C ARG A 64 0.37 -14.37 4.36
N GLY A 65 1.18 -13.37 4.71
CA GLY A 65 2.62 -13.50 4.90
C GLY A 65 3.39 -13.74 3.60
N VAL A 66 2.85 -13.35 2.45
CA VAL A 66 3.45 -13.62 1.14
C VAL A 66 4.59 -12.62 0.88
N ALA A 67 5.82 -13.14 0.74
CA ALA A 67 7.00 -12.42 0.25
C ALA A 67 7.11 -10.98 0.80
N ARG A 68 7.12 -10.83 2.13
CA ARG A 68 7.00 -9.52 2.82
C ARG A 68 8.00 -8.48 2.35
N GLY A 69 9.30 -8.82 2.24
CA GLY A 69 10.32 -7.89 1.74
C GLY A 69 10.01 -7.34 0.34
N PRO A 70 9.85 -8.20 -0.68
CA PRO A 70 9.39 -7.77 -2.01
C PRO A 70 8.07 -7.00 -2.00
N LEU A 71 7.11 -7.40 -1.16
CA LEU A 71 5.83 -6.71 -1.02
C LEU A 71 5.98 -5.28 -0.48
N TYR A 72 6.85 -5.06 0.51
CA TYR A 72 7.16 -3.72 1.03
C TYR A 72 7.78 -2.84 -0.06
N LEU A 73 8.76 -3.36 -0.80
CA LEU A 73 9.40 -2.63 -1.88
C LEU A 73 8.43 -2.29 -3.02
N ALA A 74 7.58 -3.24 -3.41
CA ALA A 74 6.53 -3.01 -4.40
C ALA A 74 5.54 -1.94 -3.93
N GLY A 75 5.12 -1.99 -2.66
CA GLY A 75 4.26 -0.98 -2.05
C GLY A 75 4.89 0.42 -2.06
N ILE A 76 6.17 0.54 -1.72
CA ILE A 76 6.91 1.81 -1.80
C ILE A 76 6.93 2.33 -3.24
N ALA A 77 7.36 1.49 -4.19
CA ALA A 77 7.52 1.89 -5.58
C ALA A 77 6.19 2.35 -6.19
N ILE A 78 5.11 1.57 -6.02
CA ILE A 78 3.83 1.91 -6.62
C ILE A 78 3.19 3.14 -5.98
N THR A 79 3.36 3.33 -4.67
CA THR A 79 2.85 4.53 -3.97
C THR A 79 3.56 5.79 -4.46
N VAL A 80 4.89 5.74 -4.62
CA VAL A 80 5.66 6.87 -5.16
C VAL A 80 5.24 7.17 -6.60
N VAL A 81 5.14 6.15 -7.46
CA VAL A 81 4.69 6.33 -8.85
C VAL A 81 3.31 6.98 -8.90
N GLN A 82 2.38 6.60 -8.02
CA GLN A 82 1.05 7.20 -7.98
C GLN A 82 1.04 8.64 -7.50
N ILE A 83 1.87 9.01 -6.51
CA ILE A 83 2.02 10.41 -6.10
C ILE A 83 2.51 11.24 -7.28
N LEU A 84 3.55 10.78 -7.98
CA LEU A 84 4.12 11.48 -9.14
C LEU A 84 3.12 11.54 -10.31
N ALA A 85 2.44 10.43 -10.62
CA ALA A 85 1.44 10.36 -11.68
C ALA A 85 0.25 11.27 -11.38
N TYR A 86 -0.20 11.35 -10.13
CA TYR A 86 -1.25 12.27 -9.72
C TYR A 86 -0.85 13.72 -9.97
N VAL A 87 0.36 14.12 -9.57
CA VAL A 87 0.86 15.49 -9.81
C VAL A 87 0.99 15.78 -11.31
N ALA A 88 1.46 14.81 -12.10
CA ALA A 88 1.67 14.99 -13.54
C ALA A 88 0.37 15.04 -14.36
N LEU A 89 -0.65 14.26 -13.97
CA LEU A 89 -1.86 14.06 -14.76
C LEU A 89 -3.06 14.88 -14.27
N ASN A 90 -3.04 15.37 -13.03
CA ASN A 90 -4.17 16.09 -12.46
C ASN A 90 -4.02 17.61 -12.64
N ALA A 91 -4.59 18.15 -13.72
CA ALA A 91 -4.44 19.55 -14.14
C ALA A 91 -5.46 20.55 -13.53
N GLY A 92 -6.28 20.13 -12.56
CA GLY A 92 -7.40 20.94 -12.04
C GLY A 92 -7.30 21.25 -10.56
N ASP A 93 -7.59 20.26 -9.72
CA ASP A 93 -7.63 20.42 -8.25
C ASP A 93 -6.70 19.42 -7.56
N LEU A 94 -5.43 19.80 -7.49
CA LEU A 94 -4.38 19.05 -6.78
C LEU A 94 -4.58 19.07 -5.25
N PHE A 95 -5.44 19.96 -4.74
CA PHE A 95 -5.52 20.30 -3.31
C PHE A 95 -6.91 20.13 -2.71
N SER A 96 -7.81 19.40 -3.39
CA SER A 96 -9.04 18.94 -2.75
C SER A 96 -8.70 18.24 -1.42
N THR A 97 -9.56 18.43 -0.42
CA THR A 97 -9.34 17.83 0.91
C THR A 97 -9.12 16.33 0.83
N VAL A 98 -9.88 15.63 -0.03
CA VAL A 98 -9.75 14.18 -0.24
C VAL A 98 -8.37 13.83 -0.81
N ALA A 99 -7.89 14.57 -1.80
CA ALA A 99 -6.55 14.34 -2.36
C ALA A 99 -5.46 14.56 -1.33
N LEU A 100 -5.55 15.64 -0.53
CA LEU A 100 -4.55 15.91 0.50
C LEU A 100 -4.52 14.81 1.57
N VAL A 101 -5.69 14.36 2.03
CA VAL A 101 -5.81 13.24 2.98
C VAL A 101 -5.18 11.97 2.41
N ASP A 102 -5.47 11.65 1.15
CA ASP A 102 -4.87 10.51 0.45
C ASP A 102 -3.34 10.63 0.36
N LYS A 103 -2.80 11.82 0.02
CA LYS A 103 -1.34 12.01 -0.08
C LYS A 103 -0.64 11.92 1.26
N VAL A 104 -1.24 12.43 2.33
CA VAL A 104 -0.70 12.24 3.68
C VAL A 104 -0.69 10.76 4.06
N ALA A 105 -1.77 10.02 3.78
CA ALA A 105 -1.83 8.59 4.04
C ALA A 105 -0.77 7.81 3.24
N GLN A 106 -0.58 8.15 1.96
CA GLN A 106 0.44 7.55 1.09
C GLN A 106 1.86 7.82 1.58
N LEU A 107 2.18 9.05 1.99
CA LEU A 107 3.50 9.39 2.53
C LEU A 107 3.78 8.65 3.85
N ALA A 108 2.78 8.58 4.74
CA ALA A 108 2.88 7.81 5.98
C ALA A 108 3.08 6.32 5.68
N LEU A 109 2.35 5.78 4.70
CA LEU A 109 2.47 4.38 4.27
C LEU A 109 3.89 4.09 3.77
N VAL A 110 4.45 4.95 2.91
CA VAL A 110 5.86 4.81 2.46
C VAL A 110 6.82 4.78 3.64
N GLY A 111 6.64 5.69 4.62
CA GLY A 111 7.45 5.70 5.85
C GLY A 111 7.37 4.37 6.61
N VAL A 112 6.16 3.85 6.81
CA VAL A 112 5.93 2.55 7.47
C VAL A 112 6.60 1.41 6.71
N LEU A 113 6.42 1.34 5.38
CA LEU A 113 6.98 0.28 4.55
C LEU A 113 8.51 0.33 4.51
N VAL A 114 9.11 1.52 4.49
CA VAL A 114 10.58 1.69 4.58
C VAL A 114 11.10 1.15 5.92
N VAL A 115 10.41 1.45 7.03
CA VAL A 115 10.79 0.96 8.36
C VAL A 115 10.66 -0.56 8.43
N LEU A 116 9.56 -1.14 7.93
CA LEU A 116 9.35 -2.58 7.89
C LEU A 116 10.40 -3.28 7.02
N TYR A 117 10.66 -2.75 5.83
CA TYR A 117 11.68 -3.29 4.91
C TYR A 117 13.05 -3.34 5.57
N ARG A 118 13.49 -2.26 6.23
CA ARG A 118 14.80 -2.20 6.91
C ARG A 118 14.92 -3.11 8.14
N ARG A 119 13.79 -3.49 8.76
CA ARG A 119 13.79 -4.32 9.98
C ARG A 119 13.67 -5.81 9.68
N GLU A 120 13.04 -6.16 8.57
CA GLU A 120 12.60 -7.53 8.28
C GLU A 120 13.22 -8.13 7.00
N THR A 121 14.02 -7.35 6.26
CA THR A 121 14.69 -7.78 5.01
C THR A 121 16.17 -7.45 5.09
#